data_AF-A0A1N7NUL9-F1
#
_entry.id   AF-A0A1N7NUL9-F1
#
_cell.length_a   1.000
_cell.length_b   1.000
_cell.length_c   1.000
_cell.angle_alpha   90.00
_cell.angle_beta   90.00
_cell.angle_gamma   90.00
#
_symmetry.space_group_name_H-M   'P 1'
#
loop_
_entity.id
_entity.type
_entity.pdbx_description
1 polymer ?
#
loop_
_entity_poly.entity_id
_entity_poly.type
_entity_poly.pdbx_seq_one_letter_code
_entity_poly.pdbx_strand_id
1 'polypeptide(L)'
;MVDRSLQRTLPDTVLFLGYAGLIPFVALPFLQYFGLVEMTQLQPTINAYAFGIISFICGTWWRADMATVAQTPALILSNCVFLIGFFAFVLLPNVWPLIAAVLLLILFTIEHYTSLIGRFSMSYKFMRGTLSVLASIAMLCSYIFYAS
;
A
#
# COMPACT_ATOMS: atom_id res chain seq x y z
N MET A 1 16.88 5.95 34.06
CA MET A 1 16.90 4.75 33.19
C MET A 1 15.66 4.80 32.32
N VAL A 2 15.82 4.95 31.00
CA VAL A 2 14.69 4.79 30.06
C VAL A 2 14.38 3.31 30.01
N ASP A 3 13.22 2.93 30.53
CA ASP A 3 12.75 1.56 30.49
C ASP A 3 12.51 1.16 29.02
N ARG A 4 13.45 0.39 28.47
CA ARG A 4 13.43 -0.11 27.08
C ARG A 4 12.47 -1.31 26.92
N SER A 5 11.75 -1.72 27.97
CA SER A 5 10.91 -2.93 27.99
C SER A 5 9.61 -2.85 27.17
N LEU A 6 9.27 -1.70 26.58
CA LEU A 6 8.04 -1.51 25.79
C LEU A 6 8.28 -1.36 24.28
N GLN A 7 9.40 -1.81 23.73
CA GLN A 7 9.46 -2.12 22.30
C GLN A 7 8.74 -3.46 22.07
N ARG A 8 7.41 -3.44 21.99
CA ARG A 8 6.65 -4.57 21.43
C ARG A 8 7.16 -4.84 20.02
N THR A 9 7.97 -5.88 19.86
CA THR A 9 8.28 -6.44 18.56
C THR A 9 6.97 -6.84 17.89
N LEU A 10 6.81 -6.55 16.60
CA LEU A 10 5.64 -7.07 15.91
C LEU A 10 5.72 -8.59 15.92
N PRO A 11 4.59 -9.30 16.12
CA PRO A 11 4.57 -10.74 15.94
C PRO A 11 5.10 -11.09 14.54
N ASP A 12 5.95 -12.10 14.44
CA ASP A 12 6.55 -12.52 13.16
C ASP A 12 5.48 -12.82 12.11
N THR A 13 4.32 -13.32 12.54
CA THR A 13 3.14 -13.53 11.69
C THR A 13 2.69 -12.26 10.97
N VAL A 14 2.72 -11.09 11.63
CA VAL A 14 2.30 -9.82 11.01
C VAL A 14 3.33 -9.36 9.98
N LEU A 15 4.62 -9.52 10.26
CA LEU A 15 5.68 -9.21 9.31
C LEU A 15 5.60 -10.12 8.08
N PHE A 16 5.43 -11.42 8.31
CA PHE A 16 5.27 -12.42 7.25
C PHE A 16 4.07 -12.11 6.36
N LEU A 17 2.90 -11.86 6.95
CA LEU A 17 1.69 -11.50 6.20
C LEU A 17 1.85 -10.17 5.46
N GLY A 18 2.54 -9.20 6.04
CA GLY A 18 2.87 -7.94 5.38
C GLY A 18 3.66 -8.18 4.10
N TYR A 19 4.76 -8.92 4.17
CA TYR A 19 5.57 -9.25 2.99
C TYR A 19 4.86 -10.16 1.99
N ALA A 20 3.99 -11.08 2.44
CA ALA A 20 3.16 -11.89 1.56
C ALA A 20 2.24 -11.03 0.68
N GLY A 21 1.91 -9.80 1.10
CA GLY A 21 1.22 -8.81 0.29
C GLY A 21 1.97 -8.35 -0.97
N LEU A 22 3.27 -8.63 -1.10
CA LEU A 22 4.02 -8.36 -2.34
C LEU A 22 3.87 -9.44 -3.39
N ILE A 23 3.33 -10.62 -3.04
CA ILE A 23 3.28 -11.77 -3.94
C ILE A 23 2.64 -11.39 -5.27
N PRO A 24 1.47 -10.72 -5.35
CA PRO A 24 0.87 -10.40 -6.65
C PRO A 24 1.66 -9.35 -7.44
N PHE A 25 2.34 -8.41 -6.79
CA PHE A 25 3.17 -7.41 -7.47
C PHE A 25 4.44 -8.01 -8.08
N VAL A 26 4.91 -9.15 -7.56
CA VAL A 26 6.09 -9.84 -8.08
C VAL A 26 5.68 -10.97 -9.02
N ALA A 27 4.79 -11.86 -8.59
CA ALA A 27 4.42 -13.06 -9.34
C ALA A 27 3.78 -12.74 -10.69
N LEU A 28 2.90 -11.73 -10.79
CA LEU A 28 2.20 -11.43 -12.03
C LEU A 28 3.16 -10.95 -13.14
N PRO A 29 4.10 -10.01 -12.90
CA PRO A 29 5.15 -9.70 -13.87
C PRO A 29 6.00 -10.91 -14.28
N PHE A 30 6.31 -11.83 -13.35
CA PHE A 30 7.07 -13.05 -13.68
C PHE A 30 6.27 -13.97 -14.62
N LEU A 31 4.96 -14.12 -14.42
CA LEU A 31 4.12 -14.93 -15.32
C LEU A 31 4.14 -14.39 -16.76
N GLN A 32 4.12 -13.07 -16.92
CA GLN A 32 4.28 -12.44 -18.23
C GLN A 32 5.65 -12.70 -18.83
N TYR A 33 6.72 -12.56 -18.04
CA TYR A 33 8.09 -12.77 -18.51
C TYR A 33 8.30 -14.18 -19.07
N PHE A 34 7.66 -15.19 -18.49
CA PHE A 34 7.68 -16.57 -19.01
C PHE A 34 6.69 -16.83 -20.17
N GLY A 35 5.96 -15.81 -20.62
CA GLY A 35 4.96 -15.94 -21.70
C GLY A 35 3.76 -16.80 -21.31
N LEU A 36 3.50 -16.98 -20.01
CA LEU A 36 2.40 -17.82 -19.53
C LEU A 36 1.05 -17.12 -19.61
N VAL A 37 1.05 -15.79 -19.47
CA VAL A 37 -0.17 -14.96 -19.48
C VAL A 37 0.14 -13.59 -20.09
N GLU A 38 -0.76 -13.12 -20.96
CA GLU A 38 -0.68 -11.79 -21.58
C GLU A 38 -0.97 -10.66 -20.58
N MET A 39 -0.33 -9.50 -20.78
CA MET A 39 -0.52 -8.34 -19.90
C MET A 39 -1.96 -7.84 -19.85
N THR A 40 -2.68 -7.93 -20.98
CA THR A 40 -4.08 -7.53 -21.07
C THR A 40 -4.99 -8.30 -20.11
N GLN A 41 -4.61 -9.54 -19.75
CA GLN A 41 -5.34 -10.38 -18.79
C GLN A 41 -4.88 -10.14 -17.35
N LEU A 42 -3.59 -9.85 -17.15
CA LEU A 42 -3.01 -9.64 -15.82
C LEU A 42 -3.29 -8.24 -15.28
N GLN A 43 -3.42 -7.24 -16.15
CA GLN A 43 -3.53 -5.84 -15.74
C GLN A 43 -4.78 -5.53 -14.90
N PRO A 44 -6.00 -6.01 -15.23
CA PRO A 44 -7.15 -5.79 -14.35
C PRO A 44 -6.93 -6.37 -12.95
N THR A 45 -6.23 -7.51 -12.86
CA THR A 45 -5.94 -8.20 -11.61
C THR A 45 -4.95 -7.41 -10.76
N ILE A 46 -3.83 -6.96 -11.32
CA ILE A 46 -2.85 -6.15 -10.58
C ILE A 46 -3.45 -4.79 -10.17
N ASN A 47 -4.27 -4.20 -11.03
CA ASN A 47 -4.96 -2.93 -10.75
C ASN A 47 -5.94 -3.06 -9.60
N ALA A 48 -6.78 -4.10 -9.61
CA ALA A 48 -7.71 -4.37 -8.52
C ALA A 48 -6.98 -4.71 -7.21
N TYR A 49 -5.87 -5.45 -7.29
CA TYR A 49 -5.06 -5.75 -6.12
C TYR A 49 -4.44 -4.49 -5.51
N ALA A 50 -3.89 -3.60 -6.34
CA ALA A 50 -3.36 -2.31 -5.87
C ALA A 50 -4.43 -1.45 -5.20
N PHE A 51 -5.65 -1.38 -5.78
CA PHE A 51 -6.78 -0.70 -5.15
C PHE A 51 -7.15 -1.34 -3.80
N GLY A 52 -7.16 -2.67 -3.73
CA GLY A 52 -7.39 -3.42 -2.49
C GLY A 52 -6.37 -3.10 -1.40
N ILE A 53 -5.08 -3.02 -1.75
CA ILE A 53 -4.01 -2.65 -0.81
C ILE A 53 -4.18 -1.21 -0.32
N ILE A 54 -4.45 -0.25 -1.21
CA ILE A 54 -4.71 1.16 -0.84
C ILE A 54 -5.89 1.24 0.14
N SER A 55 -6.98 0.53 -0.16
CA SER A 55 -8.18 0.47 0.69
C SER A 55 -7.88 -0.16 2.05
N PHE A 56 -7.12 -1.27 2.05
CA PHE A 56 -6.69 -1.94 3.27
C PHE A 56 -5.87 -1.02 4.17
N ILE A 57 -4.91 -0.28 3.60
CA ILE A 57 -4.06 0.68 4.33
C ILE A 57 -4.93 1.78 4.95
N CYS A 58 -5.81 2.40 4.16
CA CYS A 58 -6.74 3.42 4.65
C CYS A 58 -7.60 2.89 5.81
N GLY A 59 -8.05 1.64 5.71
CA GLY A 59 -8.78 0.94 6.77
C GLY A 59 -7.97 0.73 8.05
N THR A 60 -6.65 0.52 7.96
CA THR A 60 -5.81 0.35 9.16
C THR A 60 -5.76 1.60 10.04
N TRP A 61 -5.97 2.79 9.46
CA TRP A 61 -5.95 4.06 10.21
C TRP A 61 -7.15 4.18 11.16
N TRP A 62 -8.25 3.46 10.89
CA TRP A 62 -9.39 3.36 11.81
C TRP A 62 -9.05 2.58 13.08
N ARG A 63 -8.10 1.63 13.02
CA ARG A 63 -7.69 0.83 14.19
C ARG A 63 -6.73 1.58 15.11
N ALA A 64 -6.07 2.63 14.63
CA ALA A 64 -5.21 3.49 15.45
C ALA A 64 -6.00 4.20 16.58
N ASP A 65 -7.33 4.24 16.48
CA ASP A 65 -8.25 4.94 17.36
C ASP A 65 -8.46 4.27 18.75
N MET A 66 -8.23 2.96 18.88
CA MET A 66 -8.64 2.23 20.10
C MET A 66 -7.72 2.40 21.31
N ALA A 67 -6.58 3.07 21.18
CA ALA A 67 -5.63 3.29 22.29
C ALA A 67 -5.12 4.73 22.42
N THR A 68 -5.12 5.51 21.34
CA THR A 68 -4.67 6.89 21.31
C THR A 68 -5.35 7.54 20.12
N VAL A 69 -6.42 8.31 20.36
CA VAL A 69 -7.22 9.06 19.37
C VAL A 69 -6.50 9.21 18.04
N ALA A 70 -6.93 8.44 17.03
CA ALA A 70 -6.60 8.80 15.67
C ALA A 70 -7.22 10.18 15.48
N GLN A 71 -6.39 11.21 15.26
CA GLN A 71 -6.93 12.56 15.19
C GLN A 71 -7.96 12.57 14.05
N THR A 72 -9.14 13.16 14.25
CA THR A 72 -10.20 13.29 13.23
C THR A 72 -9.67 13.61 11.82
N PRO A 73 -8.61 14.44 11.65
CA PRO A 73 -7.97 14.66 10.34
C PRO A 73 -7.41 13.40 9.66
N ALA A 74 -6.88 12.42 10.39
CA ALA A 74 -6.37 11.17 9.82
C ALA A 74 -7.49 10.33 9.20
N LEU A 75 -8.66 10.27 9.85
CA LEU A 75 -9.83 9.56 9.32
C LEU A 75 -10.43 10.26 8.11
N ILE A 76 -10.50 11.59 8.12
CA ILE A 76 -10.92 12.36 6.95
C ILE A 76 -9.94 12.11 5.79
N LEU A 77 -8.63 12.17 6.07
CA LEU A 77 -7.59 11.95 5.07
C LEU A 77 -7.63 10.53 4.48
N SER A 78 -7.84 9.49 5.30
CA SER A 78 -7.96 8.11 4.79
C SER A 78 -9.16 7.95 3.86
N ASN A 79 -10.29 8.58 4.19
CA ASN A 79 -11.47 8.58 3.32
C ASN A 79 -11.24 9.38 2.03
N CYS A 80 -10.57 10.53 2.10
CA CYS A 80 -10.20 11.29 0.91
C CYS A 80 -9.30 10.46 -0.02
N VAL A 81 -8.25 9.83 0.52
CA VAL A 81 -7.34 8.99 -0.25
C VAL A 81 -8.07 7.78 -0.85
N PHE A 82 -8.93 7.12 -0.07
CA PHE A 82 -9.77 6.02 -0.56
C PHE A 82 -10.69 6.45 -1.70
N LEU A 83 -11.43 7.56 -1.55
CA LEU A 83 -12.36 8.03 -2.58
C LEU A 83 -11.63 8.47 -3.85
N ILE A 84 -10.50 9.16 -3.72
CA ILE A 84 -9.62 9.47 -4.87
C ILE A 84 -9.19 8.18 -5.55
N GLY A 85 -8.74 7.18 -4.78
CA GLY A 85 -8.38 5.86 -5.30
C GLY A 85 -9.53 5.17 -6.02
N PHE A 86 -10.72 5.14 -5.41
CA PHE A 86 -11.90 4.49 -5.96
C PHE A 86 -12.34 5.13 -7.28
N PHE A 87 -12.52 6.46 -7.30
CA PHE A 87 -12.93 7.16 -8.51
C PHE A 87 -11.86 7.09 -9.60
N ALA A 88 -10.58 7.16 -9.27
CA ALA A 88 -9.50 6.99 -10.25
C ALA A 88 -9.47 5.56 -10.82
N PHE A 89 -9.65 4.54 -10.00
CA PHE A 89 -9.70 3.14 -10.43
C PHE A 89 -10.85 2.88 -11.41
N VAL A 90 -12.03 3.43 -11.12
CA VAL A 90 -13.24 3.22 -11.93
C VAL A 90 -13.27 4.09 -13.19
N LEU A 91 -12.97 5.39 -13.06
CA LEU A 91 -13.17 6.38 -14.13
C LEU A 91 -11.93 6.56 -15.02
N LEU A 92 -10.74 6.22 -14.52
CA LEU A 92 -9.46 6.48 -15.18
C LEU A 92 -8.60 5.20 -15.31
N PRO A 93 -9.13 4.07 -15.80
CA PRO A 93 -8.43 2.78 -15.79
C PRO A 93 -7.10 2.79 -16.55
N ASN A 94 -6.97 3.62 -17.60
CA ASN A 94 -5.75 3.72 -18.40
C ASN A 94 -4.59 4.38 -17.65
N VAL A 95 -4.87 5.34 -16.77
CA VAL A 95 -3.84 6.05 -15.97
C VAL A 95 -3.84 5.60 -14.51
N TRP A 96 -4.74 4.70 -14.14
CA TRP A 96 -4.84 4.14 -12.80
C TRP A 96 -3.51 3.62 -12.26
N PRO A 97 -2.68 2.87 -13.01
CA PRO A 97 -1.42 2.36 -12.47
C PRO A 97 -0.48 3.46 -11.99
N LEU A 98 -0.39 4.57 -12.74
CA LEU A 98 0.37 5.75 -12.34
C LEU A 98 -0.21 6.38 -11.07
N ILE A 99 -1.53 6.55 -11.00
CA ILE A 99 -2.22 7.13 -9.84
C ILE A 99 -2.00 6.24 -8.60
N ALA A 100 -2.13 4.92 -8.74
CA ALA A 100 -1.92 3.96 -7.67
C ALA A 100 -0.50 4.03 -7.10
N ALA A 101 0.53 4.15 -7.96
CA ALA A 101 1.91 4.34 -7.53
C ALA A 101 2.06 5.62 -6.69
N VAL A 102 1.48 6.74 -7.14
CA VAL A 102 1.50 8.00 -6.40
C VAL A 102 0.76 7.88 -5.06
N LEU A 103 -0.42 7.27 -5.03
CA LEU A 103 -1.19 7.09 -3.80
C LEU A 103 -0.46 6.20 -2.78
N LEU A 104 0.20 5.13 -3.22
CA LEU A 104 1.01 4.27 -2.34
C LEU A 104 2.18 5.06 -1.71
N LEU A 105 2.85 5.93 -2.47
CA LEU A 105 3.90 6.80 -1.94
C LEU A 105 3.36 7.87 -0.99
N ILE A 106 2.20 8.44 -1.29
CA ILE A 106 1.52 9.40 -0.40
C ILE A 106 1.18 8.71 0.93
N LEU A 107 0.57 7.52 0.91
CA LEU A 107 0.25 6.75 2.10
C LEU A 107 1.49 6.44 2.92
N PHE A 108 2.56 5.99 2.27
CA PHE A 108 3.86 5.79 2.92
C PHE A 108 4.37 7.06 3.60
N THR A 109 4.34 8.19 2.88
CA THR A 109 4.81 9.48 3.40
C THR A 109 4.00 9.92 4.62
N ILE A 110 2.68 9.78 4.58
CA ILE A 110 1.81 10.13 5.70
C ILE A 110 2.15 9.23 6.91
N GLU A 111 2.21 7.91 6.74
CA GLU A 111 2.53 6.96 7.82
C GLU A 111 3.92 7.19 8.43
N HIS A 112 4.89 7.63 7.63
CA HIS A 112 6.28 7.76 8.08
C HIS A 112 6.59 9.10 8.74
N TYR A 113 6.04 10.19 8.18
CA TYR A 113 6.42 11.57 8.53
C TYR A 113 5.36 12.32 9.32
N THR A 114 4.10 11.88 9.32
CA THR A 114 3.07 12.55 10.13
C THR A 114 2.84 11.83 11.45
N SER A 115 2.57 12.61 12.50
CA SER A 115 2.14 12.09 13.80
C SER A 115 0.65 11.73 13.84
N LEU A 116 -0.07 11.91 12.73
CA LEU A 116 -1.52 11.79 12.62
C LEU A 116 -2.05 10.38 12.92
N ILE A 117 -1.27 9.34 12.59
CA ILE A 117 -1.69 7.92 12.64
C ILE A 117 -1.05 7.21 13.86
N GLY A 118 -0.43 7.98 14.77
CA GLY A 118 0.26 7.44 15.94
C GLY A 118 1.70 6.99 15.66
N ARG A 119 2.33 6.37 16.67
CA ARG A 119 3.73 5.93 16.59
C ARG A 119 3.80 4.44 16.30
N PHE A 120 4.28 4.11 15.10
CA PHE A 120 4.60 2.73 14.74
C PHE A 120 6.00 2.31 15.18
N SER A 121 6.19 1.01 15.39
CA SER A 121 7.52 0.44 15.63
C SER A 121 8.43 0.60 14.40
N MET A 122 9.74 0.58 14.63
CA MET A 122 10.72 0.70 13.54
C MET A 122 10.61 -0.46 12.54
N SER A 123 10.37 -1.69 13.01
CA SER A 123 10.19 -2.87 12.16
C SER A 123 8.98 -2.74 11.22
N TYR A 124 7.86 -2.21 11.74
CA TYR A 124 6.67 -1.95 10.90
C TYR A 124 6.96 -0.88 9.85
N LYS A 125 7.58 0.24 10.26
CA LYS A 125 7.94 1.33 9.34
C LYS A 125 8.85 0.86 8.20
N PHE A 126 9.82 0.01 8.51
CA PHE A 126 10.71 -0.58 7.50
C PHE A 126 9.95 -1.50 6.54
N MET A 127 9.15 -2.44 7.08
CA MET A 127 8.31 -3.33 6.27
C MET A 127 7.39 -2.53 5.33
N ARG A 128 6.69 -1.52 5.85
CA ARG A 128 5.79 -0.65 5.07
C ARG A 128 6.52 0.14 3.99
N GLY A 129 7.75 0.60 4.26
CA GLY A 129 8.58 1.26 3.26
C GLY A 129 8.91 0.34 2.09
N THR A 130 9.41 -0.86 2.39
CA THR A 130 9.72 -1.87 1.36
C THR A 130 8.47 -2.22 0.54
N LEU A 131 7.33 -2.46 1.20
CA LEU A 131 6.06 -2.75 0.55
C LEU A 131 5.62 -1.63 -0.40
N SER A 132 5.63 -0.40 0.07
CA SER A 132 5.10 0.74 -0.69
C SER A 132 6.01 1.08 -1.88
N VAL A 133 7.32 1.02 -1.70
CA VAL A 133 8.28 1.28 -2.79
C VAL A 133 8.18 0.20 -3.86
N LEU A 134 8.21 -1.08 -3.49
CA LEU A 134 8.15 -2.17 -4.47
C LEU A 134 6.81 -2.22 -5.20
N ALA A 135 5.69 -2.02 -4.49
CA ALA A 135 4.38 -1.93 -5.11
C ALA A 135 4.28 -0.72 -6.06
N SER A 136 4.83 0.44 -5.67
CA SER A 136 4.83 1.63 -6.55
C SER A 136 5.65 1.42 -7.81
N ILE A 137 6.83 0.80 -7.70
CA ILE A 137 7.66 0.43 -8.86
C ILE A 137 6.90 -0.54 -9.76
N ALA A 138 6.27 -1.57 -9.19
CA ALA A 138 5.50 -2.54 -9.97
C ALA A 138 4.34 -1.87 -10.75
N MET A 139 3.64 -0.92 -10.12
CA MET A 139 2.57 -0.17 -10.76
C MET A 139 3.09 0.78 -11.87
N LEU A 140 4.24 1.42 -11.65
CA LEU A 140 4.90 2.24 -12.68
C LEU A 140 5.37 1.39 -13.87
N CYS A 141 5.96 0.23 -13.62
CA CYS A 141 6.31 -0.70 -14.69
C CYS A 141 5.07 -1.13 -15.47
N SER A 142 3.99 -1.51 -14.79
CA SER A 142 2.71 -1.85 -15.43
C SER A 142 2.18 -0.71 -16.30
N TYR A 143 2.31 0.55 -15.85
CA TYR A 143 1.93 1.70 -16.66
C TYR A 143 2.77 1.81 -17.94
N ILE A 144 4.09 1.74 -17.83
CA ILE A 144 5.02 1.91 -18.95
C ILE A 144 4.83 0.82 -19.99
N PHE A 145 4.76 -0.45 -19.58
CA PHE A 145 4.63 -1.59 -20.48
C PHE A 145 3.24 -1.73 -21.11
N TYR A 146 2.21 -1.11 -20.53
CA TYR A 146 0.88 -1.09 -21.12
C TYR A 146 0.63 0.12 -22.02
N ALA A 147 1.26 1.25 -21.72
CA ALA A 147 1.17 2.45 -22.54
C ALA A 147 1.97 2.37 -23.85
N SER A 148 2.88 1.39 -23.96
CA SER A 148 3.70 1.07 -25.15
C SER A 148 3.08 -0.04 -25.99
#